data_AF-A0A2P4SY86-F1
#
_entry.id   AF-A0A2P4SY86-F1
#
_cell.length_a   1.000
_cell.length_b   1.000
_cell.length_c   1.000
_cell.angle_alpha   90.00
_cell.angle_beta   90.00
_cell.angle_gamma   90.00
#
_symmetry.space_group_name_H-M   'P 1'
#
loop_
_entity.id
_entity.type
_entity.pdbx_description
1 polymer ?
#
loop_
_entity_poly.entity_id
_entity_poly.type
_entity_poly.pdbx_seq_one_letter_code
_entity_poly.pdbx_strand_id
1 'polypeptide(L)'
;GASFPPFVKKNQVLRFFSSDICRSIYGVYQTTKTVKGIPLYRFTVPREAFASPIDVGDNYCFCTDQVISQNCTLAGVLDISSCKAGRPVYISLPHFLHASETILHDVEGLSPNEEEHETFLDVEPTTGFTLQFAKRLQVNLLVTPSTKIE
;
A
#
# COMPACT_ATOMS: atom_id res chain seq x y z
N GLY A 1 0.09 -11.17 6.88
CA GLY A 1 1.43 -11.76 6.74
C GLY A 1 2.14 -11.81 8.06
N ALA A 2 1.63 -12.58 9.02
CA ALA A 2 2.34 -12.85 10.28
C ALA A 2 3.41 -13.96 10.09
N SER A 3 3.13 -14.90 9.18
CA SER A 3 4.05 -15.94 8.74
C SER A 3 3.82 -16.26 7.27
N PHE A 4 4.81 -16.90 6.67
CA PHE A 4 4.84 -17.39 5.30
C PHE A 4 5.36 -18.84 5.29
N PRO A 5 5.21 -19.59 4.18
CA PRO A 5 5.82 -20.91 4.07
C PRO A 5 7.33 -20.88 4.35
N PRO A 6 7.90 -21.94 4.96
CA PRO A 6 9.32 -22.00 5.29
C PRO A 6 10.22 -22.00 4.06
N PHE A 7 11.51 -21.77 4.27
CA PHE A 7 12.55 -21.72 3.22
C PHE A 7 12.34 -20.60 2.19
N VAL A 8 12.04 -19.40 2.69
CA VAL A 8 11.78 -18.20 1.88
C VAL A 8 13.02 -17.82 1.05
N LYS A 9 12.80 -17.50 -0.23
CA LYS A 9 13.86 -17.09 -1.16
C LYS A 9 13.81 -15.58 -1.44
N LYS A 10 14.96 -14.98 -1.73
CA LYS A 10 15.05 -13.56 -2.08
C LYS A 10 14.32 -13.18 -3.37
N ASN A 11 14.19 -14.12 -4.32
CA ASN A 11 13.45 -13.91 -5.57
C ASN A 11 11.95 -14.27 -5.47
N GLN A 12 11.47 -14.63 -4.28
CA GLN A 12 10.07 -14.98 -4.06
C GLN A 12 9.24 -13.72 -3.83
N VAL A 13 8.04 -13.68 -4.40
CA VAL A 13 7.04 -12.64 -4.09
C VAL A 13 6.11 -13.14 -3.00
N LEU A 14 6.09 -12.47 -1.85
CA LEU A 14 5.30 -12.87 -0.69
C LEU A 14 3.90 -12.26 -0.77
N ARG A 15 2.89 -13.06 -1.13
CA ARG A 15 1.48 -12.63 -1.19
C ARG A 15 0.81 -12.78 0.16
N PHE A 16 0.03 -11.78 0.55
CA PHE A 16 -0.77 -11.82 1.78
C PHE A 16 -2.03 -10.97 1.65
N PHE A 17 -3.09 -11.40 2.34
CA PHE A 17 -4.32 -10.62 2.48
C PHE A 17 -4.20 -9.65 3.66
N SER A 18 -4.73 -8.44 3.49
CA SER A 18 -4.90 -7.48 4.58
C SER A 18 -6.35 -7.01 4.60
N SER A 19 -7.09 -7.47 5.62
CA SER A 19 -8.50 -7.11 5.86
C SER A 19 -8.72 -5.60 5.91
N ASP A 20 -7.75 -4.86 6.45
CA ASP A 20 -7.90 -3.42 6.71
C ASP A 20 -7.97 -2.59 5.43
N ILE A 21 -7.39 -3.11 4.33
CA ILE A 21 -7.40 -2.49 2.99
C ILE A 21 -8.24 -3.29 2.00
N CYS A 22 -8.92 -4.34 2.47
CA CYS A 22 -9.90 -5.11 1.71
C CYS A 22 -9.38 -5.77 0.42
N ARG A 23 -8.07 -6.03 0.32
CA ARG A 23 -7.47 -6.76 -0.80
C ARG A 23 -6.24 -7.56 -0.39
N SER A 24 -5.86 -8.47 -1.28
CA SER A 24 -4.54 -9.07 -1.28
C SER A 24 -3.51 -8.09 -1.84
N ILE A 25 -2.32 -8.12 -1.27
CA ILE A 25 -1.15 -7.36 -1.69
C ILE A 25 0.09 -8.27 -1.60
N TYR A 26 1.26 -7.75 -1.98
CA TYR A 26 2.48 -8.52 -1.99
C TYR A 26 3.68 -7.70 -1.52
N GLY A 27 4.65 -8.41 -0.93
CA GLY A 27 5.96 -7.89 -0.60
C GLY A 27 7.03 -8.43 -1.54
N VAL A 28 8.00 -7.59 -1.88
CA VAL A 28 9.19 -7.93 -2.68
C VAL A 28 10.45 -7.74 -1.85
N TYR A 29 11.45 -8.59 -2.05
CA TYR A 29 12.71 -8.49 -1.32
C TYR A 29 13.41 -7.17 -1.66
N GLN A 30 13.83 -6.45 -0.62
CA GLN A 30 14.59 -5.22 -0.73
C GLN A 30 16.03 -5.43 -0.25
N THR A 31 16.21 -5.99 0.95
CA THR A 31 17.54 -6.14 1.55
C THR A 31 17.58 -7.21 2.64
N THR A 32 18.77 -7.49 3.17
CA THR A 32 18.97 -8.37 4.33
C THR A 32 19.25 -7.51 5.57
N LYS A 33 18.62 -7.84 6.70
CA LYS A 33 18.82 -7.18 7.99
C LYS A 33 19.20 -8.21 9.05
N THR A 34 19.93 -7.79 10.07
CA THR A 34 20.19 -8.63 11.24
C THR A 34 19.57 -7.98 12.45
N VAL A 35 18.61 -8.66 13.08
CA VAL A 35 17.89 -8.14 14.25
C VAL A 35 18.15 -9.09 15.41
N LYS A 36 18.78 -8.58 16.47
CA LYS A 36 19.13 -9.37 17.66
C LYS A 36 19.88 -10.67 17.33
N GLY A 37 20.78 -10.62 16.35
CA GLY A 37 21.58 -11.76 15.89
C GLY A 37 20.88 -12.70 14.89
N ILE A 38 19.63 -12.45 14.53
CA ILE A 38 18.86 -13.27 13.59
C ILE A 38 18.90 -12.62 12.20
N PRO A 39 19.38 -13.31 11.15
CA PRO A 39 19.33 -12.81 9.78
C PRO A 39 17.90 -12.87 9.22
N LEU A 40 17.40 -11.73 8.74
CA LEU A 40 16.07 -11.55 8.19
C LEU A 40 16.14 -10.99 6.77
N TYR A 41 15.18 -11.37 5.95
CA TYR A 41 14.94 -10.77 4.65
C TYR A 41 13.89 -9.68 4.79
N ARG A 42 14.25 -8.45 4.45
CA ARG A 42 13.32 -7.32 4.40
C ARG A 42 12.55 -7.38 3.08
N PHE A 43 11.24 -7.55 3.21
CA PHE A 43 10.29 -7.41 2.12
C PHE A 43 9.53 -6.10 2.29
N THR A 44 9.32 -5.37 1.20
CA THR A 44 8.53 -4.14 1.22
C THR A 44 7.39 -4.22 0.24
N VAL A 45 6.30 -3.49 0.52
CA VAL A 45 5.19 -3.36 -0.43
C VAL A 45 5.64 -2.38 -1.51
N PRO A 46 5.81 -2.82 -2.77
CA PRO A 46 6.39 -1.97 -3.79
C PRO A 46 5.39 -0.95 -4.31
N ARG A 47 5.88 0.17 -4.87
CA ARG A 47 5.03 1.23 -5.44
C ARG A 47 4.04 0.70 -6.49
N GLU A 48 4.43 -0.33 -7.24
CA GLU A 48 3.63 -0.98 -8.27
C GLU A 48 2.31 -1.55 -7.72
N ALA A 49 2.26 -1.89 -6.42
CA ALA A 49 1.05 -2.38 -5.77
C ALA A 49 -0.06 -1.32 -5.65
N PHE A 50 0.32 -0.03 -5.72
CA PHE A 50 -0.59 1.13 -5.69
C PHE A 50 -0.53 1.97 -6.97
N ALA A 51 0.19 1.52 -8.00
CA ALA A 51 0.34 2.25 -9.25
C ALA A 51 -0.95 2.25 -10.07
N SER A 52 -1.06 3.22 -10.97
CA SER A 52 -2.19 3.32 -11.89
C SER A 52 -2.20 2.14 -12.89
N PRO A 53 -3.35 1.82 -13.48
CA PRO A 53 -3.45 0.88 -14.60
C PRO A 53 -2.62 1.26 -15.84
N ILE A 54 -2.19 2.52 -15.98
CA ILE A 54 -1.30 2.96 -17.06
C ILE A 54 0.10 2.39 -16.87
N ASP A 55 0.59 2.41 -15.63
CA ASP A 55 1.92 1.90 -15.29
C ASP A 55 1.91 0.39 -15.06
N VAL A 56 0.85 -0.11 -14.42
CA VAL A 56 0.67 -1.51 -14.04
C VAL A 56 -0.73 -1.97 -14.47
N GLY A 57 -0.83 -2.50 -15.69
CA GLY A 57 -2.11 -2.92 -16.29
C GLY A 57 -2.95 -3.83 -15.40
N ASP A 58 -2.34 -4.71 -14.61
CA ASP A 58 -3.02 -5.63 -13.69
C ASP A 58 -3.85 -4.92 -12.59
N ASN A 59 -3.58 -3.64 -12.31
CA ASN A 59 -4.34 -2.87 -11.32
C ASN A 59 -5.68 -2.33 -11.85
N TYR A 60 -6.05 -2.57 -13.11
CA TYR A 60 -7.29 -2.04 -13.73
C TYR A 60 -8.55 -2.32 -12.90
N CYS A 61 -8.62 -3.48 -12.25
CA CYS A 61 -9.78 -3.91 -11.48
C CYS A 61 -9.92 -3.21 -10.11
N PHE A 62 -8.91 -2.45 -9.68
CA PHE A 62 -8.97 -1.63 -8.46
C PHE A 62 -9.36 -0.18 -8.73
N CYS A 63 -9.47 0.23 -10.00
CA CYS A 63 -10.06 1.52 -10.35
C CYS A 63 -11.59 1.43 -10.29
N THR A 64 -12.20 2.06 -9.28
CA THR A 64 -13.65 1.98 -9.02
C THR A 64 -14.45 3.10 -9.67
N ASP A 65 -13.85 4.28 -9.88
CA ASP A 65 -14.53 5.47 -10.39
C ASP A 65 -13.61 6.24 -11.36
N GLN A 66 -14.06 6.41 -12.61
CA GLN A 66 -13.29 7.08 -13.67
C GLN A 66 -13.29 8.61 -13.56
N VAL A 67 -14.23 9.23 -12.85
CA VAL A 67 -14.25 10.69 -12.68
C VAL A 67 -13.24 11.08 -11.62
N ILE A 68 -13.30 10.44 -10.45
CA ILE A 68 -12.38 10.73 -9.34
C ILE A 68 -10.94 10.34 -9.69
N SER A 69 -10.74 9.19 -10.34
CA SER A 69 -9.41 8.70 -10.73
C SER A 69 -8.84 9.33 -12.02
N GLN A 70 -9.54 10.30 -12.60
CA GLN A 70 -9.18 10.93 -13.89
C GLN A 70 -8.92 9.88 -14.99
N ASN A 71 -9.93 9.07 -15.29
CA ASN A 71 -9.89 7.95 -16.21
C ASN A 71 -8.82 6.90 -15.83
N CYS A 72 -8.76 6.55 -14.53
CA CYS A 72 -7.82 5.58 -13.97
C CYS A 72 -6.34 5.94 -14.21
N THR A 73 -5.99 7.23 -14.18
CA THR A 73 -4.61 7.71 -14.34
C THR A 73 -3.92 7.99 -13.00
N LEU A 74 -4.71 8.26 -11.94
CA LEU A 74 -4.16 8.55 -10.62
C LEU A 74 -3.62 7.28 -9.91
N ALA A 75 -2.52 7.44 -9.20
CA ALA A 75 -1.79 6.40 -8.46
C ALA A 75 -1.67 6.74 -6.96
N GLY A 76 -1.33 5.73 -6.15
CA GLY A 76 -1.00 5.84 -4.72
C GLY A 76 -2.21 5.89 -3.78
N VAL A 77 -3.42 5.74 -4.31
CA VAL A 77 -4.67 5.70 -3.53
C VAL A 77 -5.51 4.50 -3.92
N LEU A 78 -6.24 3.95 -2.95
CA LEU A 78 -7.13 2.81 -3.12
C LEU A 78 -8.50 3.13 -2.51
N ASP A 79 -9.54 3.16 -3.34
CA ASP A 79 -10.92 3.22 -2.86
C ASP A 79 -11.32 1.88 -2.22
N ILE A 80 -11.75 1.93 -0.96
CA ILE A 80 -12.24 0.77 -0.21
C ILE A 80 -13.70 0.94 0.23
N SER A 81 -14.45 1.82 -0.41
CA SER A 81 -15.86 2.10 -0.11
C SER A 81 -16.74 0.85 -0.09
N SER A 82 -16.49 -0.10 -1.00
CA SER A 82 -17.20 -1.37 -1.13
C SER A 82 -17.16 -2.21 0.15
N CYS A 83 -16.08 -2.17 0.92
CA CYS A 83 -15.95 -2.88 2.20
C CYS A 83 -16.18 -1.99 3.43
N LYS A 84 -16.52 -0.70 3.22
CA LYS A 84 -16.82 0.28 4.27
C LYS A 84 -18.28 0.76 4.20
N ALA A 85 -19.18 -0.10 3.75
CA ALA A 85 -20.62 0.16 3.65
C ALA A 85 -20.92 1.46 2.86
N GLY A 86 -20.22 1.66 1.74
CA GLY A 86 -20.42 2.81 0.86
C GLY A 86 -19.82 4.12 1.34
N ARG A 87 -19.17 4.17 2.51
CA ARG A 87 -18.46 5.37 2.96
C ARG A 87 -17.25 5.65 2.06
N PRO A 88 -16.97 6.92 1.70
CA PRO A 88 -15.96 7.29 0.70
C PRO A 88 -14.53 7.24 1.28
N VAL A 89 -14.12 6.07 1.75
CA VAL A 89 -12.82 5.85 2.40
C VAL A 89 -11.77 5.46 1.38
N TYR A 90 -10.68 6.22 1.33
CA TYR A 90 -9.51 5.97 0.48
C TYR A 90 -8.29 5.65 1.34
N ILE A 91 -7.57 4.58 1.02
CA ILE A 91 -6.32 4.22 1.67
C ILE A 91 -5.14 4.66 0.80
N SER A 92 -4.12 5.24 1.42
CA SER A 92 -2.82 5.54 0.79
C SER A 92 -1.67 5.13 1.71
N LEU A 93 -0.44 5.33 1.26
CA LEU A 93 0.71 5.38 2.16
C LEU A 93 0.77 6.75 2.88
N PRO A 94 1.39 6.83 4.07
CA PRO A 94 1.50 8.09 4.80
C PRO A 94 2.15 9.21 3.98
N HIS A 95 1.64 10.42 4.20
CA HIS A 95 1.96 11.62 3.42
C HIS A 95 1.81 11.41 1.90
N PHE A 96 0.91 10.49 1.49
CA PHE A 96 0.71 10.10 0.10
C PHE A 96 1.99 9.66 -0.62
N LEU A 97 2.87 8.95 0.09
CA LEU A 97 4.07 8.34 -0.52
C LEU A 97 3.68 7.51 -1.77
N HIS A 98 4.36 7.78 -2.88
CA HIS A 98 4.14 7.20 -4.21
C HIS A 98 2.79 7.53 -4.89
N ALA A 99 2.05 8.52 -4.40
CA ALA A 99 0.86 9.02 -5.09
C ALA A 99 1.18 9.99 -6.23
N SER A 100 0.21 10.19 -7.12
CA SER A 100 0.28 11.18 -8.19
C SER A 100 0.47 12.60 -7.64
N GLU A 101 1.25 13.44 -8.34
CA GLU A 101 1.56 14.81 -7.91
C GLU A 101 0.32 15.66 -7.65
N THR A 102 -0.75 15.50 -8.44
CA THR A 102 -2.02 16.20 -8.22
C THR A 102 -2.55 16.01 -6.79
N ILE A 103 -2.44 14.80 -6.25
CA ILE A 103 -2.92 14.47 -4.88
C ILE A 103 -2.04 15.17 -3.83
N LEU A 104 -0.73 15.28 -4.10
CA LEU A 104 0.21 15.96 -3.19
C LEU A 104 -0.02 17.48 -3.15
N HIS A 105 -0.47 18.08 -4.25
CA HIS A 105 -0.74 19.52 -4.34
C HIS A 105 -2.07 19.94 -3.71
N ASP A 106 -3.02 19.00 -3.55
CA ASP A 106 -4.34 19.29 -2.96
C ASP A 106 -4.32 19.42 -1.42
N VAL A 107 -3.20 19.07 -0.76
CA VAL A 107 -3.08 19.09 0.71
C VAL A 107 -1.75 19.72 1.13
N GLU A 108 -1.84 20.78 1.93
CA GLU A 108 -0.65 21.44 2.49
C GLU A 108 -0.05 20.65 3.68
N GLY A 109 1.28 20.74 3.85
CA GLY A 109 2.00 20.16 4.99
C GLY A 109 2.46 18.70 4.80
N LEU A 110 2.33 18.13 3.60
CA LEU A 110 2.83 16.80 3.29
C LEU A 110 4.37 16.78 3.15
N SER A 111 5.00 15.68 3.57
CA SER A 111 6.43 15.44 3.43
C SER A 111 6.67 13.93 3.25
N PRO A 112 6.48 13.39 2.04
CA PRO A 112 6.66 11.96 1.79
C PRO A 112 8.12 11.54 1.98
N ASN A 113 8.35 10.42 2.68
CA ASN A 113 9.68 9.89 2.96
C ASN A 113 9.60 8.36 2.96
N GLU A 114 10.44 7.68 2.17
CA GLU A 114 10.38 6.22 2.04
C GLU A 114 10.72 5.49 3.35
N GLU A 115 11.75 5.92 4.07
CA GLU A 115 12.17 5.27 5.32
C GLU A 115 11.08 5.36 6.41
N GLU A 116 10.42 6.52 6.49
CA GLU A 116 9.38 6.79 7.49
C GLU A 116 8.01 6.26 7.09
N HIS A 117 7.67 6.19 5.80
CA HIS A 117 6.30 5.95 5.34
C HIS A 117 6.11 4.64 4.56
N GLU A 118 7.17 3.91 4.22
CA GLU A 118 7.05 2.60 3.56
C GLU A 118 6.51 1.52 4.53
N THR A 119 5.79 0.52 3.99
CA THR A 119 5.41 -0.69 4.74
C THR A 119 6.43 -1.79 4.49
N PHE A 120 6.98 -2.39 5.57
CA PHE A 120 7.95 -3.48 5.47
C PHE A 120 7.65 -4.66 6.40
N LEU A 121 8.19 -5.83 6.04
CA LEU A 121 8.14 -7.10 6.75
C LEU A 121 9.56 -7.70 6.77
N ASP A 122 10.13 -7.91 7.95
CA ASP A 122 11.40 -8.61 8.12
C ASP A 122 11.12 -10.07 8.49
N VAL A 123 11.37 -10.96 7.53
CA VAL A 123 10.99 -12.37 7.58
C VAL A 123 12.24 -13.24 7.79
N GLU A 124 12.19 -14.16 8.77
CA GLU A 124 13.25 -15.14 8.98
C GLU A 124 13.15 -16.23 7.90
N PRO A 125 14.22 -16.47 7.12
CA PRO A 125 14.12 -17.24 5.89
C PRO A 125 13.88 -18.74 6.11
N THR A 126 14.36 -19.33 7.20
CA THR A 126 14.21 -20.78 7.46
C THR A 126 12.77 -21.13 7.81
N THR A 127 12.21 -20.42 8.78
CA THR A 127 10.89 -20.67 9.35
C THR A 127 9.76 -19.97 8.60
N GLY A 128 10.05 -18.85 7.93
CA GLY A 128 9.05 -17.99 7.29
C GLY A 128 8.31 -17.07 8.28
N PHE A 129 8.75 -16.95 9.53
CA PHE A 129 8.12 -16.08 10.51
C PHE A 129 8.50 -14.61 10.29
N THR A 130 7.51 -13.72 10.39
CA THR A 130 7.77 -12.27 10.38
C THR A 130 8.15 -11.83 11.80
N LEU A 131 9.39 -11.42 12.01
CA LEU A 131 9.91 -11.09 13.35
C LEU A 131 9.90 -9.59 13.66
N GLN A 132 9.92 -8.75 12.64
CA GLN A 132 9.77 -7.30 12.75
C GLN A 132 8.97 -6.80 11.54
N PHE A 133 8.10 -5.82 11.73
CA PHE A 133 7.36 -5.20 10.64
C PHE A 133 6.93 -3.79 11.02
N ALA A 134 6.67 -2.97 10.02
CA ALA A 134 5.93 -1.73 10.17
C ALA A 134 4.86 -1.68 9.09
N LYS A 135 3.58 -1.78 9.50
CA LYS A 135 2.43 -1.58 8.62
C LYS A 135 2.04 -0.11 8.71
N ARG A 136 2.28 0.65 7.65
CA ARG A 136 2.05 2.10 7.61
C ARG A 136 1.03 2.40 6.52
N LEU A 137 -0.11 2.93 6.93
CA LEU A 137 -1.24 3.25 6.07
C LEU A 137 -1.82 4.60 6.50
N GLN A 138 -2.36 5.33 5.53
CA GLN A 138 -3.09 6.56 5.75
C GLN A 138 -4.55 6.36 5.35
N VAL A 139 -5.45 6.90 6.17
CA VAL A 139 -6.90 6.88 5.93
C VAL A 139 -7.32 8.27 5.48
N ASN A 140 -7.97 8.32 4.33
CA ASN A 140 -8.46 9.55 3.73
C ASN A 140 -9.98 9.42 3.50
N LEU A 141 -10.68 10.54 3.52
CA LEU A 141 -12.09 10.63 3.14
C LEU A 141 -12.21 11.55 1.93
N LEU A 142 -12.81 11.05 0.85
CA LEU A 142 -13.14 11.90 -0.30
C LEU A 142 -14.31 12.80 0.08
N VAL A 143 -14.12 14.10 -0.13
CA VAL A 143 -15.14 15.14 0.08
C VAL A 143 -15.38 15.85 -1.24
N THR A 144 -16.64 16.01 -1.62
CA THR A 144 -17.04 16.71 -2.84
C THR A 144 -18.08 17.79 -2.54
N PRO A 145 -18.12 18.88 -3.32
CA PRO A 145 -19.14 19.92 -3.15
C PRO A 145 -20.56 19.35 -3.33
N SER A 146 -21.49 19.82 -2.51
CA SER A 146 -22.92 19.51 -2.63
C SER A 146 -23.73 20.81 -2.63
N THR A 147 -24.67 20.96 -3.56
CA THR A 147 -25.56 22.13 -3.61
C THR A 147 -26.69 22.08 -2.59
N LYS A 148 -26.82 20.98 -1.84
CA LYS A 148 -27.94 20.74 -0.89
C LYS A 148 -27.51 20.69 0.58
N ILE A 149 -26.21 20.69 0.85
CA ILE A 149 -25.66 20.63 2.22
C ILE A 149 -24.97 21.97 2.45
N GLU A 150 -25.54 22.79 3.34
CA GLU A 150 -24.99 24.07 3.81
C GLU A 150 -23.90 23.87 4.88
#